data_AF-A0A8T0ZSY4-F1
#
_entry.id   AF-A0A8T0ZSY4-F1
#
_cell.length_a   1.000
_cell.length_b   1.000
_cell.length_c   1.000
_cell.angle_alpha   90.00
_cell.angle_beta   90.00
_cell.angle_gamma   90.00
#
_symmetry.space_group_name_H-M   'P 1'
#
loop_
_entity.id
_entity.type
_entity.pdbx_description
1 polymer ?
#
loop_
_entity_poly.entity_id
_entity_poly.type
_entity_poly.pdbx_seq_one_letter_code
_entity_poly.pdbx_strand_id
1 'polypeptide(L)'
;MVKLFCAIVGAAGNAFPVNIDESDTVGDLKIAIKEGNLDDPTLKNVAPKNLQLFLAKKGDAWLPDDDPAALELEEGKTHQDLQKVIDGEKMKATWTIEDVLIANKMTKRRKRAPKSKQIHVLVVVPPEEKTSSPYAVIAATLFQHTFLNIPSTTSSRTQKLKKQLVKEYECNCGRNQIGDSMLLCMVMNIGLPSSVVIASHTFSNENTIVSKITLCKSRILTM
;
A
#
# COMPACT_ATOMS: atom_id res chain seq x y z
N MET A 1 -17.76 14.95 -26.39
CA MET A 1 -17.93 14.16 -25.15
C MET A 1 -18.16 12.68 -25.43
N VAL A 2 -17.27 11.83 -24.88
CA VAL A 2 -17.32 10.37 -24.87
C VAL A 2 -17.54 9.89 -23.43
N LYS A 3 -18.12 8.71 -23.30
CA LYS A 3 -18.23 8.01 -22.02
C LYS A 3 -17.33 6.78 -22.05
N LEU A 4 -16.31 6.77 -21.21
CA LEU A 4 -15.37 5.66 -21.05
C LEU A 4 -15.68 4.93 -19.75
N PHE A 5 -15.67 3.61 -19.78
CA PHE A 5 -15.74 2.79 -18.57
C PHE A 5 -14.33 2.35 -18.20
N CYS A 6 -13.94 2.69 -16.97
CA CYS A 6 -12.61 2.46 -16.44
C CYS A 6 -12.67 1.41 -15.33
N ALA A 7 -11.63 0.61 -15.19
CA ALA A 7 -11.51 -0.37 -14.12
C ALA A 7 -10.10 -0.36 -13.53
N ILE A 8 -10.01 -0.49 -12.21
CA ILE A 8 -8.73 -0.45 -11.48
C ILE A 8 -8.13 -1.85 -11.47
N VAL A 9 -6.87 -1.97 -11.85
CA VAL A 9 -6.17 -3.25 -11.86
C VAL A 9 -5.64 -3.56 -10.46
N GLY A 10 -5.90 -4.78 -9.98
CA GLY A 10 -5.40 -5.26 -8.68
C GLY A 10 -6.19 -4.76 -7.47
N ALA A 11 -7.33 -4.13 -7.69
CA ALA A 11 -8.26 -3.70 -6.64
C ALA A 11 -9.66 -4.21 -6.97
N ALA A 12 -10.32 -4.82 -5.99
CA ALA A 12 -11.69 -5.28 -6.18
C ALA A 12 -12.64 -4.09 -6.32
N GLY A 13 -13.49 -4.13 -7.33
CA GLY A 13 -14.41 -3.04 -7.64
C GLY A 13 -14.94 -3.10 -9.07
N ASN A 14 -16.15 -2.56 -9.26
CA ASN A 14 -16.80 -2.54 -10.57
C ASN A 14 -16.18 -1.49 -11.48
N ALA A 15 -16.31 -1.69 -12.79
CA ALA A 15 -15.99 -0.65 -13.75
C ALA A 15 -16.88 0.60 -13.55
N PHE A 16 -16.28 1.78 -13.61
CA PHE A 16 -16.97 3.05 -13.38
C PHE A 16 -16.92 3.96 -14.61
N PRO A 17 -17.98 4.76 -14.86
CA PRO A 17 -18.02 5.66 -16.00
C PRO A 17 -17.24 6.95 -15.75
N VAL A 18 -16.55 7.43 -16.78
CA VAL A 18 -15.91 8.74 -16.83
C VAL A 18 -16.37 9.44 -18.12
N ASN A 19 -16.87 10.66 -17.99
CA ASN A 19 -17.21 11.50 -19.13
C ASN A 19 -16.03 12.43 -19.43
N ILE A 20 -15.63 12.51 -20.70
CA ILE A 20 -14.50 13.33 -21.14
C ILE A 20 -14.74 13.82 -22.57
N ASP A 21 -14.18 14.95 -22.98
CA ASP A 21 -14.23 15.34 -24.39
C ASP A 21 -13.24 14.52 -25.25
N GLU A 22 -13.52 14.41 -26.55
CA GLU A 22 -12.59 13.74 -27.48
C GLU A 22 -11.30 14.57 -27.65
N SER A 23 -11.42 15.89 -27.53
CA SER A 23 -10.31 16.84 -27.64
C SER A 23 -9.46 16.95 -26.37
N ASP A 24 -9.97 16.50 -25.22
CA ASP A 24 -9.22 16.48 -23.96
C ASP A 24 -8.07 15.47 -24.04
N THR A 25 -7.04 15.70 -23.23
CA THR A 25 -5.86 14.84 -23.22
C THR A 25 -6.04 13.63 -22.30
N VAL A 26 -5.16 12.63 -22.48
CA VAL A 26 -5.00 11.54 -21.51
C VAL A 26 -4.58 12.08 -20.14
N GLY A 27 -3.89 13.22 -20.07
CA GLY A 27 -3.61 13.93 -18.82
C GLY A 27 -4.89 14.35 -18.11
N ASP A 28 -5.82 14.94 -18.85
CA ASP A 28 -7.13 15.35 -18.33
C ASP A 28 -7.98 14.14 -17.91
N LEU A 29 -7.88 13.03 -18.65
CA LEU A 29 -8.52 11.77 -18.27
C LEU A 29 -8.04 11.25 -16.91
N LYS A 30 -6.74 11.34 -16.61
CA LYS A 30 -6.20 10.95 -15.30
C LYS A 30 -6.77 11.82 -14.19
N ILE A 31 -6.98 13.11 -14.44
CA ILE A 31 -7.60 14.03 -13.49
C ILE A 31 -9.07 13.65 -13.28
N ALA A 32 -9.83 13.47 -14.35
CA ALA A 32 -11.24 13.11 -14.31
C ALA A 32 -11.50 11.76 -13.60
N ILE A 33 -10.65 10.76 -13.82
CA ILE A 33 -10.70 9.47 -13.11
C ILE A 33 -10.56 9.69 -11.60
N LYS A 34 -9.63 10.55 -11.17
CA LYS A 34 -9.42 10.81 -9.75
C LYS A 34 -10.56 11.61 -9.14
N GLU A 35 -10.97 12.70 -9.78
CA GLU A 35 -12.03 13.59 -9.26
C GLU A 35 -13.37 12.86 -9.14
N GLY A 36 -13.65 11.94 -10.05
CA GLY A 36 -14.87 11.12 -10.00
C GLY A 36 -14.85 10.00 -8.94
N ASN A 37 -13.71 9.71 -8.31
CA ASN A 37 -13.54 8.55 -7.41
C ASN A 37 -12.69 8.89 -6.17
N LEU A 38 -12.87 10.09 -5.60
CA LEU A 38 -12.12 10.54 -4.41
C LEU A 38 -12.34 9.67 -3.17
N ASP A 39 -13.49 8.99 -3.10
CA ASP A 39 -13.84 8.10 -2.00
C ASP A 39 -13.18 6.72 -2.12
N ASP A 40 -12.63 6.38 -3.28
CA ASP A 40 -11.93 5.12 -3.49
C ASP A 40 -10.57 5.14 -2.76
N PRO A 41 -10.34 4.24 -1.78
CA PRO A 41 -9.12 4.23 -0.99
C PRO A 41 -7.86 3.99 -1.84
N THR A 42 -7.98 3.36 -3.01
CA THR A 42 -6.85 3.08 -3.92
C THR A 42 -6.40 4.31 -4.70
N LEU A 43 -7.30 5.27 -4.95
CA LEU A 43 -7.01 6.49 -5.72
C LEU A 43 -6.78 7.72 -4.82
N LYS A 44 -7.23 7.66 -3.56
CA LYS A 44 -7.20 8.78 -2.60
C LYS A 44 -5.81 9.41 -2.46
N ASN A 45 -4.77 8.59 -2.24
CA ASN A 45 -3.41 9.07 -1.96
C ASN A 45 -2.52 9.19 -3.23
N VAL A 46 -3.07 8.91 -4.40
CA VAL A 46 -2.29 8.84 -5.64
C VAL A 46 -2.44 10.13 -6.43
N ALA A 47 -1.35 10.75 -6.85
CA ALA A 47 -1.41 11.90 -7.75
C ALA A 47 -1.88 11.46 -9.14
N PRO A 48 -2.79 12.21 -9.83
CA PRO A 48 -3.28 11.83 -11.16
C PRO A 48 -2.16 11.51 -12.15
N LYS A 49 -1.08 12.30 -12.13
CA LYS A 49 0.09 12.10 -13.00
C LYS A 49 0.76 10.73 -12.86
N ASN A 50 0.64 10.09 -11.70
CA ASN A 50 1.24 8.79 -11.40
C ASN A 50 0.39 7.63 -11.96
N LEU A 51 -0.90 7.85 -12.23
CA LEU A 51 -1.76 6.83 -12.83
C LEU A 51 -1.21 6.41 -14.20
N GLN A 52 -1.18 5.12 -14.45
CA GLN A 52 -0.85 4.57 -15.76
C GLN A 52 -2.14 4.04 -16.39
N LEU A 53 -2.44 4.51 -17.59
CA LEU A 53 -3.67 4.17 -18.30
C LEU A 53 -3.34 3.30 -19.50
N PHE A 54 -4.11 2.23 -19.69
CA PHE A 54 -3.99 1.32 -20.82
C PHE A 54 -5.35 1.12 -21.47
N LEU A 55 -5.38 0.91 -22.78
CA LEU A 55 -6.62 0.57 -23.46
C LEU A 55 -6.96 -0.89 -23.21
N ALA A 56 -8.13 -1.15 -22.63
CA ALA A 56 -8.64 -2.49 -22.35
C ALA A 56 -9.08 -3.19 -23.64
N LYS A 57 -8.10 -3.62 -24.44
CA LYS A 57 -8.33 -4.30 -25.73
C LYS A 57 -8.10 -5.80 -25.59
N LYS A 58 -8.99 -6.58 -26.18
CA LYS A 58 -8.79 -8.00 -26.45
C LYS A 58 -8.62 -8.20 -27.95
N GLY A 59 -7.36 -8.26 -28.37
CA GLY A 59 -6.98 -8.18 -29.77
C GLY A 59 -7.38 -6.83 -30.38
N ASP A 60 -8.40 -6.87 -31.22
CA ASP A 60 -8.82 -5.75 -32.09
C ASP A 60 -10.09 -5.04 -31.61
N ALA A 61 -10.67 -5.49 -30.49
CA ALA A 61 -11.92 -5.01 -29.91
C ALA A 61 -11.76 -4.62 -28.44
N TRP A 62 -12.73 -3.87 -27.90
CA TRP A 62 -12.84 -3.59 -26.47
C TRP A 62 -13.12 -4.86 -25.68
N LEU A 63 -12.69 -4.88 -24.42
CA LEU A 63 -13.00 -5.93 -23.46
C LEU A 63 -14.50 -5.85 -23.09
N PRO A 64 -15.31 -6.89 -23.34
CA PRO A 64 -16.68 -6.97 -22.84
C PRO A 64 -16.71 -7.03 -21.30
N ASP A 65 -17.77 -6.50 -20.67
CA ASP A 65 -17.92 -6.55 -19.21
C ASP A 65 -18.29 -7.96 -18.68
N ASP A 66 -18.83 -8.82 -19.53
CA ASP A 66 -19.12 -10.23 -19.24
C ASP A 66 -17.97 -11.19 -19.60
N ASP A 67 -16.83 -10.67 -20.08
CA ASP A 67 -15.65 -11.49 -20.36
C ASP A 67 -15.04 -12.02 -19.05
N PRO A 68 -14.56 -13.27 -18.98
CA PRO A 68 -13.93 -13.81 -17.78
C PRO A 68 -12.80 -12.92 -17.24
N ALA A 69 -12.04 -12.26 -18.11
CA ALA A 69 -10.98 -11.35 -17.69
C ALA A 69 -11.52 -10.06 -17.03
N ALA A 70 -12.71 -9.60 -17.42
CA ALA A 70 -13.39 -8.47 -16.79
C ALA A 70 -13.98 -8.86 -15.43
N LEU A 71 -14.59 -10.05 -15.32
CA LEU A 71 -15.12 -10.56 -14.05
C LEU A 71 -14.01 -10.76 -13.02
N GLU A 72 -12.86 -11.31 -13.42
CA GLU A 72 -11.69 -11.41 -12.55
C GLU A 72 -11.18 -10.05 -12.09
N LEU A 73 -11.27 -9.03 -12.95
CA LEU A 73 -10.88 -7.65 -12.61
C LEU A 73 -11.77 -7.08 -11.51
N GLU A 74 -13.08 -7.37 -11.53
CA GLU A 74 -14.01 -6.95 -10.47
C GLU A 74 -13.69 -7.60 -9.12
N GLU A 75 -13.16 -8.82 -9.14
CA GLU A 75 -12.65 -9.51 -7.95
C GLU A 75 -11.28 -9.00 -7.49
N GLY A 76 -10.68 -8.06 -8.21
CA GLY A 76 -9.34 -7.52 -7.94
C GLY A 76 -8.20 -8.44 -8.38
N LYS A 77 -8.49 -9.46 -9.20
CA LYS A 77 -7.49 -10.33 -9.82
C LYS A 77 -7.08 -9.76 -11.18
N THR A 78 -5.93 -10.20 -11.69
CA THR A 78 -5.45 -9.79 -13.01
C THR A 78 -5.31 -11.01 -13.90
N HIS A 79 -6.19 -11.11 -14.90
CA HIS A 79 -6.13 -12.16 -15.91
C HIS A 79 -4.87 -12.00 -16.78
N GLN A 80 -4.28 -13.10 -17.25
CA GLN A 80 -3.03 -13.08 -18.03
C GLN A 80 -3.11 -12.23 -19.30
N ASP A 81 -4.28 -12.16 -19.93
CA ASP A 81 -4.47 -11.33 -21.12
C ASP A 81 -4.45 -9.83 -20.80
N LEU A 82 -4.94 -9.43 -19.62
CA LEU A 82 -4.84 -8.03 -19.18
C LEU A 82 -3.41 -7.69 -18.77
N GLN A 83 -2.67 -8.65 -18.21
CA GLN A 83 -1.25 -8.47 -17.92
C GLN A 83 -0.46 -8.12 -19.18
N LYS A 84 -0.70 -8.83 -20.30
CA LYS A 84 -0.06 -8.49 -21.60
C LYS A 84 -0.40 -7.08 -22.10
N VAL A 85 -1.61 -6.60 -21.82
CA VAL A 85 -2.03 -5.24 -22.18
C VAL A 85 -1.27 -4.21 -21.32
N ILE A 86 -1.12 -4.48 -20.03
CA ILE A 86 -0.41 -3.61 -19.07
C ILE A 86 1.10 -3.60 -19.33
N ASP A 87 1.68 -4.73 -19.74
CA ASP A 87 3.09 -4.81 -20.12
C ASP A 87 3.39 -4.15 -21.47
N GLY A 88 2.34 -3.76 -22.20
CA GLY A 88 2.41 -3.11 -23.51
C GLY A 88 2.56 -1.58 -23.46
N GLU A 89 2.10 -0.92 -24.52
CA GLU A 89 2.19 0.55 -24.64
C GLU A 89 1.09 1.23 -23.81
N LYS A 90 1.51 1.98 -22.79
CA LYS A 90 0.63 2.88 -22.02
C LYS A 90 0.17 4.07 -22.86
N MET A 91 -1.00 4.60 -22.53
CA MET A 91 -1.52 5.83 -23.13
C MET A 91 -0.59 7.02 -22.83
N LYS A 92 -0.30 7.82 -23.85
CA LYS A 92 0.56 9.01 -23.75
C LYS A 92 -0.22 10.18 -23.20
N ALA A 93 0.23 10.76 -22.09
CA ALA A 93 -0.46 11.84 -21.39
C ALA A 93 -0.73 13.08 -22.27
N THR A 94 0.12 13.32 -23.27
CA THR A 94 0.02 14.47 -24.19
C THR A 94 -0.93 14.25 -25.36
N TRP A 95 -1.41 13.03 -25.58
CA TRP A 95 -2.31 12.72 -26.69
C TRP A 95 -3.74 13.04 -26.30
N THR A 96 -4.52 13.50 -27.27
CA THR A 96 -5.97 13.64 -27.09
C THR A 96 -6.63 12.26 -27.05
N ILE A 97 -7.83 12.18 -26.48
CA ILE A 97 -8.62 10.93 -26.53
C ILE A 97 -8.91 10.57 -27.98
N GLU A 98 -9.18 11.53 -28.86
CA GLU A 98 -9.35 11.31 -30.29
C GLU A 98 -8.12 10.65 -30.92
N ASP A 99 -6.92 11.18 -30.70
CA ASP A 99 -5.67 10.64 -31.24
C ASP A 99 -5.44 9.20 -30.79
N VAL A 100 -5.69 8.93 -29.50
CA VAL A 100 -5.58 7.58 -28.93
C VAL A 100 -6.54 6.62 -29.65
N LEU A 101 -7.80 7.01 -29.83
CA LEU A 101 -8.81 6.18 -30.50
C LEU A 101 -8.47 5.97 -31.99
N ILE A 102 -7.99 6.99 -32.69
CA ILE A 102 -7.60 6.90 -34.10
C ILE A 102 -6.42 5.96 -34.26
N ALA A 103 -5.33 6.15 -33.51
CA ALA A 103 -4.13 5.34 -33.59
C ALA A 103 -4.39 3.86 -33.28
N ASN A 104 -5.37 3.59 -32.40
CA ASN A 104 -5.75 2.24 -32.01
C ASN A 104 -6.93 1.67 -32.82
N LYS A 105 -7.40 2.37 -33.86
CA LYS A 105 -8.54 1.95 -34.71
C LYS A 105 -9.86 1.76 -33.95
N MET A 106 -10.02 2.42 -32.80
CA MET A 106 -11.19 2.34 -31.92
C MET A 106 -12.20 3.46 -32.23
N THR A 107 -12.51 3.63 -33.53
CA THR A 107 -13.32 4.74 -34.02
C THR A 107 -14.68 4.29 -34.53
N LYS A 108 -15.61 5.25 -34.69
CA LYS A 108 -16.94 5.02 -35.27
C LYS A 108 -16.84 4.41 -36.68
N ARG A 109 -15.88 4.86 -37.49
CA ARG A 109 -15.62 4.35 -38.85
C ARG A 109 -15.29 2.86 -38.87
N ARG A 110 -14.63 2.35 -37.82
CA ARG A 110 -14.31 0.92 -37.66
C ARG A 110 -15.41 0.15 -36.92
N LYS A 111 -16.53 0.78 -36.57
CA LYS A 111 -17.61 0.27 -35.71
C LYS A 111 -17.12 -0.14 -34.30
N ARG A 112 -15.99 0.42 -33.86
CA ARG A 112 -15.28 0.10 -32.61
C ARG A 112 -15.19 1.30 -31.66
N ALA A 113 -16.02 2.33 -31.87
CA ALA A 113 -16.13 3.42 -30.89
C ALA A 113 -16.58 2.88 -29.52
N PRO A 114 -16.16 3.52 -28.41
CA PRO A 114 -16.63 3.21 -27.05
C PRO A 114 -18.17 3.08 -26.95
N LYS A 115 -18.65 2.05 -26.26
CA LYS A 115 -20.09 1.76 -26.05
C LYS A 115 -20.32 1.20 -24.65
N SER A 116 -21.59 1.07 -24.25
CA SER A 116 -21.94 0.37 -23.01
C SER A 116 -21.59 -1.12 -23.07
N LYS A 117 -21.52 -1.77 -21.90
CA LYS A 117 -21.18 -3.19 -21.71
C LYS A 117 -19.74 -3.56 -22.10
N GLN A 118 -18.83 -2.60 -21.94
CA GLN A 118 -17.44 -2.73 -22.33
C GLN A 118 -16.57 -1.98 -21.32
N ILE A 119 -15.41 -2.55 -21.00
CA ILE A 119 -14.33 -1.86 -20.31
C ILE A 119 -13.42 -1.24 -21.37
N HIS A 120 -13.08 0.03 -21.20
CA HIS A 120 -12.31 0.82 -22.17
C HIS A 120 -10.90 1.11 -21.67
N VAL A 121 -10.76 1.38 -20.37
CA VAL A 121 -9.49 1.83 -19.78
C VAL A 121 -9.16 0.96 -18.57
N LEU A 122 -7.96 0.40 -18.54
CA LEU A 122 -7.36 -0.18 -17.36
C LEU A 122 -6.57 0.90 -16.64
N VAL A 123 -6.88 1.10 -15.36
CA VAL A 123 -6.21 2.07 -14.49
C VAL A 123 -5.25 1.30 -13.59
N VAL A 124 -3.95 1.49 -13.82
CA VAL A 124 -2.91 0.91 -12.98
C VAL A 124 -2.38 1.99 -12.06
N VAL A 125 -2.46 1.71 -10.76
CA VAL A 125 -1.82 2.49 -9.71
C VAL A 125 -0.43 1.88 -9.50
N PRO A 126 0.66 2.58 -9.85
CA PRO A 126 1.98 2.08 -9.54
C PRO A 126 2.11 1.93 -8.01
N PRO A 127 2.81 0.90 -7.52
CA PRO A 127 3.17 0.87 -6.12
C PRO A 127 3.85 2.19 -5.80
N GLU A 128 3.47 2.82 -4.69
CA GLU A 128 4.23 3.98 -4.22
C GLU A 128 5.69 3.56 -4.21
N GLU A 129 6.53 4.28 -4.97
CA GLU A 129 7.96 4.24 -4.70
C GLU A 129 8.03 4.60 -3.23
N LYS A 130 8.31 3.58 -2.42
CA LYS A 130 8.67 3.77 -1.03
C LYS A 130 9.93 4.63 -1.12
N THR A 131 9.77 5.95 -1.17
CA THR A 131 10.67 6.85 -0.48
C THR A 131 10.60 6.29 0.91
N SER A 132 11.57 5.42 1.20
CA SER A 132 11.67 4.73 2.46
C SER A 132 11.64 5.87 3.45
N SER A 133 10.49 6.06 4.10
CA SER A 133 10.34 7.12 5.07
C SER A 133 11.59 7.01 5.94
N PRO A 134 12.28 8.12 6.28
CA PRO A 134 13.43 8.03 7.15
C PRO A 134 13.14 7.13 8.34
N TYR A 135 11.88 7.13 8.83
CA TYR A 135 11.35 6.19 9.82
C TYR A 135 11.35 4.71 9.44
N ALA A 136 11.04 4.31 8.21
CA ALA A 136 11.07 2.91 7.78
C ALA A 136 12.51 2.39 7.64
N VAL A 137 13.44 3.22 7.15
CA VAL A 137 14.87 2.89 7.12
C VAL A 137 15.41 2.82 8.54
N ILE A 138 15.12 3.82 9.37
CA ILE A 138 15.51 3.83 10.78
C ILE A 138 14.91 2.61 11.49
N ALA A 139 13.63 2.27 11.29
CA ALA A 139 13.00 1.12 11.90
C ALA A 139 13.65 -0.20 11.44
N ALA A 140 13.96 -0.39 10.16
CA ALA A 140 14.62 -1.59 9.65
C ALA A 140 16.07 -1.71 10.13
N THR A 141 16.82 -0.61 10.12
CA THR A 141 18.19 -0.53 10.62
C THR A 141 18.24 -0.78 12.13
N LEU A 142 17.33 -0.16 12.90
CA LEU A 142 17.14 -0.46 14.32
C LEU A 142 16.77 -1.94 14.51
N PHE A 143 15.88 -2.50 13.70
CA PHE A 143 15.49 -3.91 13.84
C PHE A 143 16.69 -4.85 13.65
N GLN A 144 17.50 -4.60 12.61
CA GLN A 144 18.69 -5.41 12.32
C GLN A 144 19.78 -5.25 13.39
N HIS A 145 20.08 -4.02 13.81
CA HIS A 145 21.10 -3.78 14.85
C HIS A 145 20.66 -4.26 16.23
N THR A 146 19.36 -4.22 16.54
CA THR A 146 18.86 -4.50 17.90
C THR A 146 18.29 -5.91 18.07
N PHE A 147 17.95 -6.64 17.00
CA PHE A 147 17.48 -8.02 17.15
C PHE A 147 18.44 -9.08 16.63
N LEU A 148 19.22 -8.80 15.58
CA LEU A 148 20.08 -9.81 14.96
C LEU A 148 21.53 -9.78 15.46
N ASN A 149 21.97 -8.62 15.97
CA ASN A 149 23.38 -8.40 16.33
C ASN A 149 23.63 -8.22 17.84
N ILE A 150 22.67 -8.55 18.71
CA ILE A 150 22.93 -8.48 20.14
C ILE A 150 23.66 -9.76 20.58
N PRO A 151 24.91 -9.66 21.11
CA PRO A 151 25.43 -10.71 21.96
C PRO A 151 24.45 -10.81 23.12
N SER A 152 23.92 -12.00 23.40
CA SER A 152 23.10 -12.27 24.58
C SER A 152 23.88 -11.87 25.83
N THR A 153 23.82 -10.60 26.21
CA THR A 153 24.42 -10.14 27.44
C THR A 153 23.44 -10.56 28.51
N THR A 154 23.71 -11.72 29.10
CA THR A 154 23.35 -12.04 30.47
C THR A 154 24.03 -11.02 31.38
N SER A 155 23.65 -9.74 31.27
CA SER A 155 24.17 -8.71 32.16
C SER A 155 23.44 -8.84 33.48
N SER A 156 24.13 -9.41 34.45
CA SER A 156 23.75 -9.37 35.85
C SER A 156 23.83 -7.92 36.34
N ARG A 157 22.84 -7.09 36.01
CA ARG A 157 22.67 -5.77 36.61
C ARG A 157 21.50 -5.80 37.60
N THR A 158 21.90 -5.88 38.87
CA THR A 158 21.20 -5.68 40.14
C THR A 158 19.66 -5.66 40.11
N GLN A 159 19.05 -6.63 40.81
CA GLN A 159 17.60 -6.74 41.10
C GLN A 159 16.94 -5.40 41.51
N LYS A 160 17.69 -4.48 42.13
CA LYS A 160 17.22 -3.14 42.53
C LYS A 160 16.68 -2.31 41.35
N LEU A 161 17.41 -2.29 40.22
CA LEU A 161 16.99 -1.54 39.03
C LEU A 161 15.73 -2.16 38.41
N LYS A 162 15.66 -3.50 38.36
CA LYS A 162 14.48 -4.24 37.88
C LYS A 162 13.22 -3.91 38.69
N LYS A 163 13.34 -3.87 40.03
CA LYS A 163 12.23 -3.52 40.93
C LYS A 163 11.74 -2.09 40.74
N GLN A 164 12.64 -1.13 40.50
CA GLN A 164 12.25 0.26 40.22
C GLN A 164 11.46 0.39 38.92
N LEU A 165 11.90 -0.28 37.85
CA LEU A 165 11.20 -0.25 36.55
C LEU A 165 9.83 -0.92 36.59
N VAL A 166 9.67 -2.04 37.30
CA VAL A 166 8.34 -2.69 37.48
C VAL A 166 7.36 -1.74 38.15
N LYS A 167 7.83 -0.99 39.15
CA LYS A 167 7.00 -0.05 39.90
C LYS A 167 6.59 1.16 39.06
N GLU A 168 7.52 1.71 38.28
CA GLU A 168 7.30 2.90 37.46
C GLU A 168 6.34 2.63 36.29
N TYR A 169 6.45 1.46 35.65
CA TYR A 169 5.70 1.12 34.43
C TYR A 169 4.55 0.12 34.67
N GLU A 170 4.26 -0.22 35.93
CA GLU A 170 3.20 -1.16 36.33
C GLU A 170 3.20 -2.50 35.57
N CYS A 171 4.38 -3.01 35.17
CA CYS A 171 4.49 -4.24 34.40
C CYS A 171 4.29 -5.50 35.25
N ASN A 172 3.25 -6.29 34.96
CA ASN A 172 3.01 -7.62 35.53
C ASN A 172 3.84 -8.70 34.82
N CYS A 173 5.17 -8.57 34.77
CA CYS A 173 6.00 -9.42 33.92
C CYS A 173 6.21 -10.88 34.44
N GLY A 174 5.32 -11.42 35.28
CA GLY A 174 5.45 -12.77 35.86
C GLY A 174 6.58 -12.93 36.89
N ARG A 175 6.50 -13.96 37.74
CA ARG A 175 7.52 -14.31 38.75
C ARG A 175 8.12 -15.68 38.45
N ASN A 176 9.42 -15.84 38.71
CA ASN A 176 10.06 -17.16 38.63
C ASN A 176 9.74 -18.01 39.86
N GLN A 177 10.22 -19.26 39.86
CA GLN A 177 9.99 -20.25 40.93
C GLN A 177 10.54 -19.82 42.32
N ILE A 178 11.37 -18.78 42.36
CA ILE A 178 12.00 -18.23 43.58
C ILE A 178 11.30 -16.93 44.02
N GLY A 179 10.25 -16.49 43.30
CA GLY A 179 9.44 -15.32 43.63
C GLY A 179 9.98 -13.99 43.06
N ASP A 180 11.06 -14.02 42.28
CA ASP A 180 11.64 -12.84 41.65
C ASP A 180 10.90 -12.46 40.36
N SER A 181 10.74 -11.15 40.12
CA SER A 181 10.17 -10.61 38.88
C SER A 181 11.02 -10.98 37.67
N MET A 182 10.43 -11.63 36.66
CA MET A 182 11.11 -12.00 35.43
C MET A 182 11.13 -10.80 34.46
N LEU A 183 12.06 -9.86 34.69
CA LEU A 183 12.35 -8.82 33.71
C LEU A 183 13.49 -9.26 32.78
N LEU A 184 13.14 -9.50 31.52
CA LEU A 184 14.05 -9.42 30.39
C LEU A 184 13.81 -8.08 29.69
N CYS A 185 14.42 -7.02 30.23
CA CYS A 185 14.34 -5.69 29.63
C CYS A 185 15.57 -5.44 28.77
N MET A 186 15.37 -5.25 27.47
CA MET A 186 16.28 -4.46 26.65
C MET A 186 15.78 -3.02 26.66
N VAL A 187 16.49 -2.14 27.36
CA VAL A 187 16.30 -0.70 27.20
C VAL A 187 17.07 -0.30 25.95
N MET A 188 16.37 -0.11 24.83
CA MET A 188 16.96 0.44 23.61
C MET A 188 17.17 1.94 23.81
N ASN A 189 18.36 2.35 24.25
CA ASN A 189 18.75 3.75 24.20
C ASN A 189 19.29 4.07 22.80
N ILE A 190 18.40 4.15 21.81
CA ILE A 190 18.79 4.60 20.47
C ILE A 190 17.92 5.79 20.08
N GLY A 191 18.51 6.98 20.18
CA GLY A 191 18.32 8.12 19.27
C GLY A 191 16.90 8.54 18.85
N LEU A 192 15.86 8.22 19.60
CA LEU A 192 14.55 8.84 19.39
C LEU A 192 14.55 10.22 20.04
N PRO A 193 13.79 11.20 19.50
CA PRO A 193 13.53 12.44 20.24
C PRO A 193 13.08 12.06 21.65
N SER A 194 13.50 12.83 22.65
CA SER A 194 13.38 12.59 24.10
C SER A 194 11.95 12.28 24.61
N SER A 195 10.96 12.22 23.73
CA SER A 195 9.56 11.90 23.96
C SER A 195 9.15 10.46 23.66
N VAL A 196 9.99 9.60 23.05
CA VAL A 196 9.59 8.22 22.70
C VAL A 196 10.57 7.18 23.23
N VAL A 197 10.15 6.44 24.26
CA VAL A 197 10.82 5.22 24.72
C VAL A 197 10.04 4.03 24.18
N ILE A 198 10.63 3.28 23.26
CA ILE A 198 10.06 2.00 22.81
C ILE A 198 10.64 0.89 23.70
N ALA A 199 9.85 0.46 24.68
CA ALA A 199 10.13 -0.78 25.39
C ALA A 199 9.53 -1.94 24.60
N SER A 200 10.36 -2.89 24.15
CA SER A 200 9.89 -4.15 23.57
C SER A 200 10.11 -5.28 24.58
N HIS A 201 9.05 -6.06 24.82
CA HIS A 201 9.09 -7.21 25.73
C HIS A 201 9.09 -8.49 24.89
N THR A 202 10.21 -9.21 24.88
CA THR A 202 10.29 -10.56 24.31
C THR A 202 9.99 -11.59 25.40
N PHE A 203 8.87 -12.29 25.29
CA PHE A 203 8.56 -13.45 26.12
C PHE A 203 9.03 -14.72 25.40
N SER A 204 9.87 -15.51 26.05
CA SER A 204 10.17 -16.89 25.66
C SER A 204 9.38 -17.80 26.59
N ASN A 205 8.37 -18.49 26.07
CA ASN A 205 7.82 -19.68 26.72
C ASN A 205 8.18 -20.88 25.84
N GLU A 206 8.51 -22.02 26.46
CA GLU A 206 9.16 -23.19 25.86
C GLU A 206 8.41 -23.79 24.65
N ASN A 207 8.55 -23.14 23.48
CA ASN A 207 8.35 -23.60 22.09
C ASN A 207 7.62 -22.59 21.16
N THR A 208 7.39 -21.34 21.56
CA THR A 208 6.96 -20.29 20.60
C THR A 208 7.50 -18.92 20.97
N ILE A 209 8.20 -18.28 20.04
CA ILE A 209 8.60 -16.86 20.16
C ILE A 209 7.34 -16.03 19.85
N VAL A 210 6.74 -15.45 20.89
CA VAL A 210 5.65 -14.48 20.72
C VAL A 210 6.23 -13.09 20.96
N SER A 211 6.64 -12.42 19.89
CA SER A 211 7.02 -11.01 19.92
C SER A 211 5.76 -10.14 19.99
N LYS A 212 5.30 -9.80 21.20
CA LYS A 212 4.28 -8.78 21.42
C LYS A 212 4.96 -7.42 21.52
N ILE A 213 4.89 -6.63 20.45
CA ILE A 213 5.31 -5.22 20.47
C ILE A 213 4.16 -4.43 21.09
N THR A 214 4.26 -4.10 22.38
CA THR A 214 3.35 -3.17 23.03
C THR A 214 3.94 -1.77 22.96
N LEU A 215 3.41 -0.91 22.09
CA LEU A 215 3.75 0.51 22.07
C LEU A 215 3.11 1.20 23.27
N CYS A 216 3.86 1.39 24.36
CA CYS A 216 3.42 2.22 25.47
C CYS A 216 3.56 3.70 25.07
N LYS A 217 2.43 4.39 24.93
CA LYS A 217 2.41 5.84 24.74
C LYS A 217 2.77 6.48 26.09
N SER A 218 3.99 6.97 26.25
CA SER A 218 4.36 7.70 27.47
C SER A 218 3.60 9.03 27.51
N ARG A 219 2.92 9.28 28.63
CA ARG A 219 2.48 10.64 29.00
C ARG A 219 3.75 11.38 29.41
N ILE A 220 4.12 12.39 28.65
CA ILE A 220 5.27 13.26 28.90
C ILE A 220 5.14 13.84 30.31
N LEU A 221 6.01 13.43 31.23
CA LEU A 221 6.34 14.22 32.41
C LEU A 221 7.56 15.05 32.03
N THR A 222 7.31 16.31 31.69
CA THR A 222 8.34 17.36 31.63
C THR A 222 8.96 17.50 33.02
N MET A 223 10.26 17.25 33.11
CA MET A 223 11.17 17.93 34.04
C MET A 223 12.39 18.39 33.27
#